data_AF-A0A2U4B698-F1
#
_entry.id   AF-A0A2U4B698-F1
#
_cell.length_a   1.000
_cell.length_b   1.000
_cell.length_c   1.000
_cell.angle_alpha   90.00
_cell.angle_beta   90.00
_cell.angle_gamma   90.00
#
_symmetry.space_group_name_H-M   'P 1'
#
loop_
_entity.id
_entity.type
_entity.pdbx_description
1 polymer ?
#
loop_
_entity_poly.entity_id
_entity_poly.type
_entity_poly.pdbx_seq_one_letter_code
_entity_poly.pdbx_strand_id
1 'polypeptide(L)'
;MDTMVMIQQTGGLKKLLSFAENSTIPDIQKNAARAITKAAYDPENRKLFHEQEVEKCLVTLLGSENDGTKIAASQAISAMCENSGSKEFFNNQGIPQLIQLLKSDNEEVREASALALANLTTCNPANANAAAEGDGIDALINALSSKRDGAIANAATVLTNMAMQESLRLSIQSHDVMHALLSPLHSANTVVQSKAALTVAATACDVEARTELRNSGGLEPLVELLHSKNDEVRRHASWAIMVCASDEPTAAELCRLGALDILEEINLSVSRKNKFSEAAHNKLLNHHLSLKYSQTGYLSSSNIITDGVYDYGRINPGTKLLPLKDLCLQEPSDRRAILLVNSKCDASPTPSMEDKSSDVGYGRSISSSSSLRRASKEKTKENSYHFSAGFGSPTEEKSEPTSGRNTALSKSATKEKGSRKGRVKKEEEKVKEEEEVAVAPKLTGEGSPDKEWLPPSDPDFCVYVYEVTRSILPITSIKEQVEVLAKYVAEKMGGKIPKEKLHDFSWELHISELKFQLKSNVVPIGLIKKGIFYHRALLFKALADRIGIGCSLVRGEYGRAWNEVKLMNESRKGVIGALPPPETYIVDLMFHPGALIKLRSREADLYRFL
;
A
#
# COMPACT_ATOMS: atom_id res chain seq x y z
N MET A 1 45.32 24.45 -15.45
CA MET A 1 45.52 23.02 -15.75
C MET A 1 45.17 22.25 -14.51
N ASP A 2 44.30 21.27 -14.64
CA ASP A 2 43.88 20.41 -13.53
C ASP A 2 45.09 19.66 -12.96
N THR A 3 45.22 19.57 -11.64
CA THR A 3 46.39 18.99 -10.97
C THR A 3 46.59 17.53 -11.39
N MET A 4 45.51 16.80 -11.67
CA MET A 4 45.62 15.40 -12.09
C MET A 4 46.04 15.23 -13.55
N VAL A 5 45.68 16.17 -14.44
CA VAL A 5 46.21 16.23 -15.81
C VAL A 5 47.72 16.48 -15.78
N MET A 6 48.19 17.33 -14.87
CA MET A 6 49.63 17.55 -14.66
C MET A 6 50.32 16.29 -14.13
N ILE A 7 49.73 15.59 -13.14
CA ILE A 7 50.24 14.31 -12.61
C ILE A 7 50.35 13.26 -13.73
N GLN A 8 49.38 13.19 -14.62
CA GLN A 8 49.42 12.31 -15.79
C GLN A 8 50.56 12.69 -16.76
N GLN A 9 50.66 13.98 -17.12
CA GLN A 9 51.72 14.47 -18.01
C GLN A 9 53.12 14.22 -17.45
N THR A 10 53.28 14.23 -16.12
CA THR A 10 54.54 13.89 -15.45
C THR A 10 54.79 12.38 -15.29
N GLY A 11 53.86 11.52 -15.74
CA GLY A 11 53.94 10.07 -15.57
C GLY A 11 53.70 9.58 -14.13
N GLY A 12 53.22 10.44 -13.24
CA GLY A 12 52.99 10.13 -11.83
C GLY A 12 51.92 9.06 -11.63
N LEU A 13 50.87 9.06 -12.46
CA LEU A 13 49.84 8.03 -12.44
C LEU A 13 50.38 6.65 -12.83
N LYS A 14 51.23 6.57 -13.88
CA LYS A 14 51.88 5.32 -14.27
C LYS A 14 52.79 4.77 -13.17
N LYS A 15 53.52 5.65 -12.47
CA LYS A 15 54.32 5.25 -11.29
C LYS A 15 53.43 4.74 -10.15
N LEU A 16 52.32 5.41 -9.86
CA LEU A 16 51.36 4.98 -8.84
C LEU A 16 50.81 3.58 -9.15
N LEU A 17 50.43 3.32 -10.40
CA LEU A 17 49.95 2.01 -10.84
C LEU A 17 51.05 0.95 -10.75
N SER A 18 52.29 1.29 -11.13
CA SER A 18 53.42 0.37 -10.98
C SER A 18 53.69 0.00 -9.51
N PHE A 19 53.48 0.93 -8.57
CA PHE A 19 53.59 0.67 -7.14
C PHE A 19 52.43 -0.18 -6.60
N ALA A 20 51.24 -0.01 -7.15
CA ALA A 20 50.09 -0.82 -6.79
C ALA A 20 50.25 -2.28 -7.28
N GLU A 21 50.64 -2.50 -8.54
CA GLU A 21 50.73 -3.84 -9.12
C GLU A 21 52.00 -4.61 -8.74
N ASN A 22 53.17 -3.96 -8.75
CA ASN A 22 54.45 -4.67 -8.66
C ASN A 22 55.10 -4.62 -7.29
N SER A 23 54.54 -3.86 -6.34
CA SER A 23 55.12 -3.81 -4.99
C SER A 23 54.80 -5.10 -4.22
N THR A 24 55.82 -5.71 -3.64
CA THR A 24 55.66 -6.82 -2.69
C THR A 24 55.30 -6.35 -1.28
N ILE A 25 55.19 -5.02 -1.06
CA ILE A 25 54.93 -4.42 0.25
C ILE A 25 53.45 -4.03 0.34
N PRO A 26 52.63 -4.71 1.18
CA PRO A 26 51.20 -4.45 1.25
C PRO A 26 50.84 -3.01 1.61
N ASP A 27 51.64 -2.34 2.45
CA ASP A 27 51.38 -0.93 2.79
C ASP A 27 51.50 0.01 1.61
N ILE A 28 52.39 -0.27 0.65
CA ILE A 28 52.52 0.52 -0.57
C ILE A 28 51.29 0.31 -1.46
N GLN A 29 50.88 -0.94 -1.65
CA GLN A 29 49.68 -1.29 -2.43
C GLN A 29 48.41 -0.67 -1.83
N LYS A 30 48.22 -0.81 -0.52
CA LYS A 30 47.12 -0.20 0.24
C LYS A 30 47.10 1.33 0.09
N ASN A 31 48.24 1.99 0.27
CA ASN A 31 48.31 3.45 0.16
C ASN A 31 48.07 3.93 -1.28
N ALA A 32 48.51 3.19 -2.28
CA ALA A 32 48.23 3.48 -3.67
C ALA A 32 46.72 3.37 -3.97
N ALA A 33 46.05 2.29 -3.54
CA ALA A 33 44.61 2.13 -3.70
C ALA A 33 43.80 3.22 -2.96
N ARG A 34 44.25 3.64 -1.76
CA ARG A 34 43.64 4.77 -1.04
C ARG A 34 43.81 6.10 -1.77
N ALA A 35 44.96 6.32 -2.43
CA ALA A 35 45.18 7.50 -3.24
C ALA A 35 44.23 7.52 -4.46
N ILE A 36 44.06 6.37 -5.13
CA ILE A 36 43.09 6.19 -6.22
C ILE A 36 41.68 6.50 -5.72
N THR A 37 41.26 5.94 -4.58
CA THR A 37 39.94 6.18 -3.98
C THR A 37 39.66 7.68 -3.80
N LYS A 38 40.62 8.41 -3.21
CA LYS A 38 40.47 9.86 -2.97
C LYS A 38 40.41 10.67 -4.26
N ALA A 39 41.24 10.31 -5.25
CA ALA A 39 41.25 11.00 -6.54
C ALA A 39 39.99 10.70 -7.36
N ALA A 40 39.42 9.51 -7.22
CA ALA A 40 38.22 9.06 -7.93
C ALA A 40 36.94 9.77 -7.49
N TYR A 41 36.94 10.62 -6.46
CA TYR A 41 35.80 11.49 -6.16
C TYR A 41 35.55 12.54 -7.26
N ASP A 42 36.58 12.89 -8.02
CA ASP A 42 36.45 13.78 -9.18
C ASP A 42 36.05 12.97 -10.44
N PRO A 43 34.99 13.37 -11.17
CA PRO A 43 34.52 12.67 -12.35
C PRO A 43 35.52 12.63 -13.52
N GLU A 44 36.32 13.68 -13.72
CA GLU A 44 37.34 13.71 -14.78
C GLU A 44 38.48 12.74 -14.44
N ASN A 45 38.82 12.64 -13.16
CA ASN A 45 39.81 11.69 -12.70
C ASN A 45 39.40 10.24 -12.92
N ARG A 46 38.11 9.92 -12.74
CA ARG A 46 37.57 8.57 -13.04
C ARG A 46 37.69 8.23 -14.52
N LYS A 47 37.39 9.17 -15.42
CA LYS A 47 37.57 8.95 -16.87
C LYS A 47 39.02 8.65 -17.20
N LEU A 48 39.93 9.45 -16.64
CA LEU A 48 41.36 9.24 -16.83
C LEU A 48 41.83 7.88 -16.28
N PHE A 49 41.37 7.50 -15.09
CA PHE A 49 41.68 6.18 -14.54
C PHE A 49 41.17 5.04 -15.43
N HIS A 50 39.97 5.17 -15.98
CA HIS A 50 39.43 4.22 -16.94
C HIS A 50 40.29 4.11 -18.21
N GLU A 51 40.72 5.23 -18.78
CA GLU A 51 41.62 5.27 -19.94
C GLU A 51 42.99 4.63 -19.67
N GLN A 52 43.42 4.59 -18.41
CA GLN A 52 44.67 3.94 -17.98
C GLN A 52 44.45 2.52 -17.43
N GLU A 53 43.25 1.94 -17.60
CA GLU A 53 42.89 0.59 -17.19
C GLU A 53 43.16 0.30 -15.70
N VAL A 54 42.99 1.31 -14.83
CA VAL A 54 43.22 1.20 -13.38
C VAL A 54 42.39 0.07 -12.77
N GLU A 55 41.25 -0.27 -13.36
CA GLU A 55 40.39 -1.35 -12.93
C GLU A 55 41.09 -2.72 -12.93
N LYS A 56 42.00 -3.00 -13.87
CA LYS A 56 42.81 -4.24 -13.89
C LYS A 56 43.70 -4.36 -12.66
N CYS A 57 44.36 -3.25 -12.31
CA CYS A 57 45.18 -3.14 -11.11
C CYS A 57 44.32 -3.40 -9.86
N LEU A 58 43.16 -2.75 -9.75
CA LEU A 58 42.28 -2.89 -8.60
C LEU A 58 41.74 -4.32 -8.44
N VAL A 59 41.38 -5.01 -9.53
CA VAL A 59 40.99 -6.42 -9.48
C VAL A 59 42.16 -7.29 -9.00
N THR A 60 43.39 -7.03 -9.45
CA THR A 60 44.58 -7.76 -8.97
C THR A 60 44.77 -7.59 -7.46
N LEU A 61 44.55 -6.38 -6.94
CA LEU A 61 44.67 -6.09 -5.51
C LEU A 61 43.61 -6.76 -4.63
N LEU A 62 42.43 -7.07 -5.16
CA LEU A 62 41.41 -7.85 -4.43
C LEU A 62 41.88 -9.27 -4.10
N GLY A 63 42.77 -9.84 -4.93
CA GLY A 63 43.40 -11.15 -4.72
C GLY A 63 44.61 -11.14 -3.78
N SER A 64 44.99 -9.99 -3.21
CA SER A 64 46.11 -9.89 -2.26
C SER A 64 45.84 -10.71 -0.99
N GLU A 65 46.87 -11.24 -0.33
CA GLU A 65 46.71 -11.91 0.97
C GLU A 65 46.42 -10.90 2.10
N ASN A 66 46.78 -9.62 1.93
CA ASN A 66 46.63 -8.60 2.95
C ASN A 66 45.22 -7.99 2.96
N ASP A 67 44.52 -8.11 4.09
CA ASP A 67 43.17 -7.57 4.24
C ASP A 67 43.09 -6.06 4.06
N GLY A 68 44.10 -5.31 4.51
CA GLY A 68 44.16 -3.86 4.31
C GLY A 68 44.23 -3.45 2.83
N THR A 69 44.94 -4.24 2.02
CA THR A 69 44.98 -4.07 0.56
C THR A 69 43.63 -4.40 -0.07
N LYS A 70 42.98 -5.49 0.32
CA LYS A 70 41.63 -5.86 -0.15
C LYS A 70 40.61 -4.75 0.14
N ILE A 71 40.60 -4.25 1.39
CA ILE A 71 39.70 -3.16 1.82
C ILE A 71 39.93 -1.91 0.95
N ALA A 72 41.18 -1.48 0.80
CA ALA A 72 41.50 -0.28 0.01
C ALA A 72 41.14 -0.47 -1.47
N ALA A 73 41.33 -1.67 -2.03
CA ALA A 73 40.94 -1.99 -3.39
C ALA A 73 39.42 -1.96 -3.57
N SER A 74 38.65 -2.59 -2.68
CA SER A 74 37.18 -2.56 -2.73
C SER A 74 36.64 -1.12 -2.61
N GLN A 75 37.22 -0.29 -1.74
CA GLN A 75 36.87 1.13 -1.63
C GLN A 75 37.18 1.91 -2.91
N ALA A 76 38.32 1.65 -3.55
CA ALA A 76 38.67 2.27 -4.82
C ALA A 76 37.68 1.87 -5.94
N ILE A 77 37.31 0.60 -6.01
CA ILE A 77 36.30 0.10 -6.96
C ILE A 77 34.95 0.77 -6.72
N SER A 78 34.54 0.91 -5.46
CA SER A 78 33.32 1.60 -5.06
C SER A 78 33.28 3.06 -5.52
N ALA A 79 34.42 3.79 -5.47
CA ALA A 79 34.51 5.16 -5.98
C ALA A 79 34.56 5.21 -7.52
N MET A 80 35.24 4.26 -8.16
CA MET A 80 35.39 4.18 -9.61
C MET A 80 34.07 3.89 -10.34
N CYS A 81 33.14 3.17 -9.70
CA CYS A 81 31.90 2.73 -10.35
C CYS A 81 30.94 3.86 -10.76
N GLU A 82 31.16 5.11 -10.34
CA GLU A 82 30.39 6.25 -10.89
C GLU A 82 30.68 6.50 -12.38
N ASN A 83 31.79 5.96 -12.91
CA ASN A 83 32.04 5.89 -14.34
C ASN A 83 31.38 4.64 -14.95
N SER A 84 30.63 4.81 -16.05
CA SER A 84 29.91 3.72 -16.71
C SER A 84 30.84 2.65 -17.30
N GLY A 85 31.95 3.05 -17.91
CA GLY A 85 32.95 2.13 -18.48
C GLY A 85 33.62 1.29 -17.40
N SER A 86 33.98 1.90 -16.27
CA SER A 86 34.49 1.15 -15.11
C SER A 86 33.44 0.18 -14.55
N LYS A 87 32.17 0.60 -14.46
CA LYS A 87 31.06 -0.25 -14.03
C LYS A 87 30.91 -1.51 -14.89
N GLU A 88 31.03 -1.37 -16.20
CA GLU A 88 30.98 -2.49 -17.15
C GLU A 88 32.23 -3.36 -17.06
N PHE A 89 33.41 -2.77 -16.89
CA PHE A 89 34.65 -3.53 -16.73
C PHE A 89 34.59 -4.50 -15.55
N PHE A 90 34.13 -4.02 -14.39
CA PHE A 90 34.10 -4.84 -13.18
C PHE A 90 33.08 -5.99 -13.23
N ASN A 91 32.16 -6.00 -14.20
CA ASN A 91 31.15 -7.05 -14.35
C ASN A 91 31.77 -8.46 -14.38
N ASN A 92 32.75 -8.68 -15.27
CA ASN A 92 33.29 -10.01 -15.53
C ASN A 92 34.39 -10.45 -14.55
N GLN A 93 35.15 -9.50 -13.99
CA GLN A 93 36.38 -9.81 -13.23
C GLN A 93 36.36 -9.28 -11.80
N GLY A 94 35.64 -8.19 -11.54
CA GLY A 94 35.56 -7.59 -10.21
C GLY A 94 34.47 -8.22 -9.36
N ILE A 95 33.25 -8.35 -9.88
CA ILE A 95 32.09 -8.84 -9.14
C ILE A 95 32.31 -10.25 -8.56
N PRO A 96 32.80 -11.25 -9.33
CA PRO A 96 33.04 -12.59 -8.76
C PRO A 96 34.04 -12.58 -7.60
N GLN A 97 35.12 -11.78 -7.68
CA GLN A 97 36.09 -11.66 -6.59
C GLN A 97 35.50 -10.95 -5.37
N LEU A 98 34.71 -9.89 -5.57
CA LEU A 98 34.02 -9.22 -4.47
C LEU A 98 33.05 -10.18 -3.76
N ILE A 99 32.31 -11.02 -4.49
CA ILE A 99 31.45 -12.05 -3.88
C ILE A 99 32.26 -13.03 -3.04
N GLN A 100 33.44 -13.47 -3.52
CA GLN A 100 34.33 -14.30 -2.72
C GLN A 100 34.77 -13.60 -1.42
N LEU A 101 35.07 -12.29 -1.48
CA LEU A 101 35.45 -11.50 -0.31
C LEU A 101 34.33 -11.34 0.72
N LEU A 102 33.05 -11.49 0.35
CA LEU A 102 31.94 -11.54 1.32
C LEU A 102 32.03 -12.75 2.27
N LYS A 103 32.78 -13.79 1.89
CA LYS A 103 33.02 -14.99 2.69
C LYS A 103 34.30 -14.89 3.56
N SER A 104 34.95 -13.72 3.60
CA SER A 104 36.15 -13.50 4.41
C SER A 104 35.84 -13.53 5.92
N ASP A 105 36.77 -14.03 6.72
CA ASP A 105 36.72 -13.96 8.18
C ASP A 105 36.87 -12.52 8.73
N ASN A 106 37.37 -11.60 7.90
CA ASN A 106 37.56 -10.21 8.27
C ASN A 106 36.31 -9.37 7.97
N GLU A 107 35.66 -8.87 9.03
CA GLU A 107 34.44 -8.05 8.95
C GLU A 107 34.60 -6.78 8.12
N GLU A 108 35.77 -6.13 8.16
CA GLU A 108 36.01 -4.90 7.39
C GLU A 108 36.16 -5.20 5.89
N VAL A 109 36.76 -6.34 5.54
CA VAL A 109 36.82 -6.82 4.15
C VAL A 109 35.42 -7.10 3.62
N ARG A 110 34.56 -7.76 4.43
CA ARG A 110 33.16 -8.01 4.06
C ARG A 110 32.38 -6.72 3.83
N GLU A 111 32.50 -5.75 4.74
CA GLU A 111 31.83 -4.45 4.60
C GLU A 111 32.29 -3.69 3.35
N ALA A 112 33.61 -3.62 3.12
CA ALA A 112 34.16 -2.92 1.96
C ALA A 112 33.76 -3.60 0.64
N SER A 113 33.73 -4.93 0.61
CA SER A 113 33.27 -5.69 -0.54
C SER A 113 31.78 -5.46 -0.82
N ALA A 114 30.93 -5.55 0.22
CA ALA A 114 29.50 -5.29 0.10
C ALA A 114 29.21 -3.87 -0.39
N LEU A 115 29.98 -2.87 0.07
CA LEU A 115 29.87 -1.48 -0.39
C LEU A 115 30.18 -1.34 -1.88
N ALA A 116 31.25 -1.99 -2.35
CA ALA A 116 31.62 -1.99 -3.76
C ALA A 116 30.52 -2.62 -4.62
N LEU A 117 29.99 -3.78 -4.20
CA LEU A 117 28.87 -4.45 -4.88
C LEU A 117 27.59 -3.60 -4.89
N ALA A 118 27.27 -2.91 -3.79
CA ALA A 118 26.09 -2.05 -3.70
C ALA A 118 26.14 -0.95 -4.76
N ASN A 119 27.30 -0.29 -4.91
CA ASN A 119 27.44 0.77 -5.90
C ASN A 119 27.55 0.25 -7.34
N LEU A 120 28.21 -0.91 -7.55
CA LEU A 120 28.32 -1.56 -8.87
C LEU A 120 26.96 -2.03 -9.42
N THR A 121 26.07 -2.52 -8.56
CA THR A 121 24.73 -2.99 -8.94
C THR A 121 23.71 -1.86 -9.07
N THR A 122 23.97 -0.69 -8.46
CA THR A 122 23.07 0.46 -8.51
C THR A 122 22.84 0.94 -9.93
N CYS A 123 21.57 0.92 -10.35
CA CYS A 123 21.11 1.26 -11.71
C CYS A 123 21.83 0.49 -12.82
N ASN A 124 22.32 -0.73 -12.55
CA ASN A 124 23.02 -1.56 -13.54
C ASN A 124 22.51 -3.01 -13.51
N PRO A 125 21.54 -3.37 -14.37
CA PRO A 125 20.99 -4.72 -14.45
C PRO A 125 22.05 -5.78 -14.80
N ALA A 126 23.01 -5.47 -15.67
CA ALA A 126 24.04 -6.43 -16.07
C ALA A 126 24.91 -6.84 -14.87
N ASN A 127 25.29 -5.88 -14.03
CA ASN A 127 26.06 -6.15 -12.81
C ASN A 127 25.23 -6.88 -11.75
N ALA A 128 23.93 -6.59 -11.64
CA ALA A 128 23.04 -7.33 -10.75
C ALA A 128 22.90 -8.80 -11.17
N ASN A 129 22.79 -9.09 -12.47
CA ASN A 129 22.76 -10.46 -12.99
C ASN A 129 24.12 -11.17 -12.79
N ALA A 130 25.23 -10.49 -13.09
CA ALA A 130 26.57 -11.05 -12.84
C ALA A 130 26.79 -11.39 -11.36
N ALA A 131 26.23 -10.58 -10.45
CA ALA A 131 26.28 -10.89 -9.02
C ALA A 131 25.48 -12.15 -8.65
N ALA A 132 24.34 -12.39 -9.29
CA ALA A 132 23.57 -13.62 -9.11
C ALA A 132 24.32 -14.84 -9.69
N GLU A 133 24.87 -14.71 -10.90
CA GLU A 133 25.62 -15.77 -11.59
C GLU A 133 26.90 -16.19 -10.86
N GLY A 134 27.49 -15.28 -10.08
CA GLY A 134 28.65 -15.55 -9.22
C GLY A 134 28.32 -16.14 -7.84
N ASP A 135 27.15 -16.76 -7.66
CA ASP A 135 26.65 -17.29 -6.37
C ASP A 135 26.57 -16.21 -5.26
N GLY A 136 26.26 -14.97 -5.65
CA GLY A 136 26.23 -13.83 -4.73
C GLY A 136 25.02 -13.83 -3.80
N ILE A 137 23.89 -14.44 -4.17
CA ILE A 137 22.65 -14.40 -3.38
C ILE A 137 22.87 -14.98 -1.98
N ASP A 138 23.40 -16.21 -1.89
CA ASP A 138 23.71 -16.85 -0.61
C ASP A 138 24.74 -16.07 0.22
N ALA A 139 25.78 -15.56 -0.44
CA ALA A 139 26.82 -14.79 0.24
C ALA A 139 26.26 -13.50 0.86
N LEU A 140 25.36 -12.82 0.14
CA LEU A 140 24.68 -11.61 0.60
C LEU A 140 23.66 -11.88 1.70
N ILE A 141 22.88 -12.96 1.59
CA ILE A 141 21.93 -13.36 2.64
C ILE A 141 22.67 -13.70 3.93
N ASN A 142 23.79 -14.42 3.85
CA ASN A 142 24.64 -14.66 5.02
C ASN A 142 25.23 -13.36 5.60
N ALA A 143 25.57 -12.39 4.75
CA ALA A 143 26.08 -11.09 5.19
C ALA A 143 25.05 -10.23 5.95
N LEU A 144 23.74 -10.51 5.82
CA LEU A 144 22.70 -9.87 6.64
C LEU A 144 22.81 -10.19 8.13
N SER A 145 23.56 -11.25 8.48
CA SER A 145 23.84 -11.64 9.88
C SER A 145 25.26 -11.23 10.33
N SER A 146 25.92 -10.31 9.63
CA SER A 146 27.24 -9.77 10.05
C SER A 146 27.14 -8.98 11.36
N LYS A 147 28.28 -8.82 12.05
CA LYS A 147 28.40 -7.97 13.24
C LYS A 147 28.48 -6.47 12.92
N ARG A 148 28.76 -6.12 11.66
CA ARG A 148 28.95 -4.73 11.23
C ARG A 148 27.72 -4.23 10.49
N ASP A 149 27.10 -3.18 11.02
CA ASP A 149 25.93 -2.55 10.42
C ASP A 149 26.15 -2.14 8.96
N GLY A 150 27.36 -1.67 8.61
CA GLY A 150 27.72 -1.31 7.24
C GLY A 150 27.64 -2.51 6.28
N ALA A 151 28.13 -3.68 6.70
CA ALA A 151 28.02 -4.90 5.90
C ALA A 151 26.56 -5.31 5.69
N ILE A 152 25.75 -5.28 6.75
CA ILE A 152 24.31 -5.62 6.68
C ILE A 152 23.58 -4.66 5.73
N ALA A 153 23.75 -3.35 5.91
CA ALA A 153 23.08 -2.34 5.10
C ALA A 153 23.47 -2.40 3.62
N ASN A 154 24.76 -2.65 3.34
CA ASN A 154 25.25 -2.79 1.97
C ASN A 154 24.74 -4.09 1.33
N ALA A 155 24.75 -5.22 2.06
CA ALA A 155 24.19 -6.48 1.56
C ALA A 155 22.70 -6.35 1.23
N ALA A 156 21.92 -5.73 2.12
CA ALA A 156 20.51 -5.43 1.87
C ALA A 156 20.31 -4.54 0.62
N THR A 157 21.21 -3.56 0.41
CA THR A 157 21.17 -2.70 -0.78
C THR A 157 21.45 -3.48 -2.07
N VAL A 158 22.42 -4.39 -2.08
CA VAL A 158 22.68 -5.25 -3.24
C VAL A 158 21.48 -6.14 -3.54
N LEU A 159 20.90 -6.80 -2.53
CA LEU A 159 19.70 -7.62 -2.68
C LEU A 159 18.51 -6.81 -3.22
N THR A 160 18.32 -5.57 -2.74
CA THR A 160 17.32 -4.64 -3.28
C THR A 160 17.56 -4.38 -4.77
N ASN A 161 18.78 -4.02 -5.15
CA ASN A 161 19.14 -3.73 -6.54
C ASN A 161 18.90 -4.93 -7.46
N MET A 162 19.19 -6.14 -6.98
CA MET A 162 18.92 -7.39 -7.70
C MET A 162 17.41 -7.66 -7.81
N ALA A 163 16.64 -7.46 -6.74
CA ALA A 163 15.18 -7.69 -6.72
C ALA A 163 14.38 -6.72 -7.60
N MET A 164 14.98 -5.61 -8.03
CA MET A 164 14.41 -4.76 -9.08
C MET A 164 14.31 -5.48 -10.43
N GLN A 165 15.13 -6.52 -10.65
CA GLN A 165 15.03 -7.39 -11.83
C GLN A 165 14.03 -8.51 -11.55
N GLU A 166 12.98 -8.57 -12.36
CA GLU A 166 11.92 -9.58 -12.20
C GLU A 166 12.45 -11.02 -12.28
N SER A 167 13.45 -11.26 -13.15
CA SER A 167 14.10 -12.57 -13.30
C SER A 167 14.86 -13.03 -12.06
N LEU A 168 15.46 -12.11 -11.30
CA LEU A 168 16.25 -12.43 -10.11
C LEU A 168 15.41 -12.53 -8.84
N ARG A 169 14.24 -11.87 -8.82
CA ARG A 169 13.39 -11.79 -7.62
C ARG A 169 13.00 -13.17 -7.07
N LEU A 170 12.52 -14.06 -7.95
CA LEU A 170 12.14 -15.43 -7.57
C LEU A 170 13.35 -16.21 -7.03
N SER A 171 14.53 -16.01 -7.62
CA SER A 171 15.76 -16.64 -7.15
C SER A 171 16.16 -16.13 -5.77
N ILE A 172 16.05 -14.83 -5.49
CA ILE A 172 16.34 -14.31 -4.15
C ILE A 172 15.36 -14.87 -3.11
N GLN A 173 14.08 -14.95 -3.46
CA GLN A 173 13.03 -15.51 -2.57
C GLN A 173 13.26 -16.98 -2.25
N SER A 174 13.76 -17.78 -3.18
CA SER A 174 14.03 -19.21 -2.95
C SER A 174 15.16 -19.48 -1.95
N HIS A 175 15.87 -18.45 -1.49
CA HIS A 175 16.94 -18.55 -0.49
C HIS A 175 16.53 -17.97 0.88
N ASP A 176 15.24 -17.99 1.21
CA ASP A 176 14.68 -17.59 2.52
C ASP A 176 15.01 -16.14 2.95
N VAL A 177 15.05 -15.23 1.97
CA VAL A 177 15.40 -13.82 2.20
C VAL A 177 14.46 -13.15 3.22
N MET A 178 13.18 -13.53 3.29
CA MET A 178 12.22 -12.91 4.20
C MET A 178 12.56 -13.23 5.64
N HIS A 179 12.96 -14.47 5.93
CA HIS A 179 13.43 -14.87 7.25
C HIS A 179 14.76 -14.17 7.61
N ALA A 180 15.70 -14.07 6.66
CA ALA A 180 16.99 -13.42 6.89
C ALA A 180 16.87 -11.92 7.20
N LEU A 181 15.81 -11.25 6.72
CA LEU A 181 15.56 -9.82 6.95
C LEU A 181 14.97 -9.50 8.34
N LEU A 182 14.48 -10.49 9.09
CA LEU A 182 13.85 -10.24 10.40
C LEU A 182 14.80 -9.61 11.42
N SER A 183 16.04 -10.09 11.50
CA SER A 183 17.05 -9.53 12.41
C SER A 183 17.43 -8.08 12.02
N PRO A 184 17.78 -7.78 10.75
CA PRO A 184 18.00 -6.41 10.28
C PRO A 184 16.85 -5.44 10.54
N LEU A 185 15.59 -5.87 10.45
CA LEU A 185 14.43 -5.00 10.74
C LEU A 185 14.38 -4.54 12.21
N HIS A 186 14.90 -5.35 13.14
CA HIS A 186 15.00 -5.01 14.57
C HIS A 186 16.31 -4.31 14.96
N SER A 187 17.20 -4.01 14.02
CA SER A 187 18.48 -3.38 14.32
C SER A 187 18.29 -2.01 15.00
N ALA A 188 19.18 -1.67 15.94
CA ALA A 188 19.21 -0.32 16.53
C ALA A 188 19.75 0.73 15.53
N ASN A 189 20.37 0.30 14.43
CA ASN A 189 20.93 1.18 13.41
C ASN A 189 19.87 1.55 12.37
N THR A 190 19.56 2.84 12.27
CA THR A 190 18.52 3.35 11.35
C THR A 190 18.86 3.12 9.88
N VAL A 191 20.14 3.05 9.51
CA VAL A 191 20.54 2.74 8.13
C VAL A 191 20.21 1.29 7.81
N VAL A 192 20.51 0.36 8.73
CA VAL A 192 20.17 -1.06 8.58
C VAL A 192 18.66 -1.25 8.48
N GLN A 193 17.89 -0.67 9.41
CA GLN A 193 16.43 -0.72 9.39
C GLN A 193 15.85 -0.20 8.06
N SER A 194 16.36 0.94 7.59
CA SER A 194 15.94 1.58 6.34
C SER A 194 16.20 0.67 5.14
N LYS A 195 17.39 0.09 5.03
CA LYS A 195 17.74 -0.80 3.90
C LYS A 195 17.02 -2.14 3.99
N ALA A 196 16.83 -2.70 5.19
CA ALA A 196 16.07 -3.93 5.37
C ALA A 196 14.60 -3.76 4.93
N ALA A 197 13.93 -2.68 5.37
CA ALA A 197 12.57 -2.39 4.96
C ALA A 197 12.46 -2.14 3.45
N LEU A 198 13.48 -1.50 2.84
CA LEU A 198 13.55 -1.32 1.39
C LEU A 198 13.68 -2.66 0.66
N THR A 199 14.51 -3.58 1.16
CA THR A 199 14.63 -4.93 0.59
C THR A 199 13.30 -5.67 0.65
N VAL A 200 12.58 -5.61 1.78
CA VAL A 200 11.22 -6.19 1.88
C VAL A 200 10.29 -5.59 0.84
N ALA A 201 10.29 -4.26 0.65
CA ALA A 201 9.46 -3.61 -0.37
C ALA A 201 9.80 -4.09 -1.80
N ALA A 202 11.07 -4.42 -2.07
CA ALA A 202 11.55 -4.91 -3.35
C ALA A 202 11.23 -6.39 -3.61
N THR A 203 11.19 -7.21 -2.55
CA THR A 203 11.00 -8.66 -2.66
C THR A 203 9.56 -9.11 -2.40
N ALA A 204 8.72 -8.37 -1.68
CA ALA A 204 7.35 -8.77 -1.32
C ALA A 204 6.30 -8.57 -2.44
N CYS A 205 6.70 -8.71 -3.71
CA CYS A 205 5.86 -8.37 -4.87
C CYS A 205 4.77 -9.41 -5.17
N ASP A 206 4.98 -10.68 -4.84
CA ASP A 206 4.05 -11.80 -5.05
C ASP A 206 3.40 -12.30 -3.75
N VAL A 207 2.39 -13.17 -3.89
CA VAL A 207 1.56 -13.65 -2.77
C VAL A 207 2.35 -14.58 -1.86
N GLU A 208 3.25 -15.38 -2.44
CA GLU A 208 4.09 -16.35 -1.75
C GLU A 208 5.07 -15.63 -0.80
N ALA A 209 5.80 -14.64 -1.30
CA ALA A 209 6.73 -13.83 -0.52
C ALA A 209 6.05 -13.05 0.61
N ARG A 210 4.85 -12.50 0.36
CA ARG A 210 4.03 -11.85 1.41
C ARG A 210 3.53 -12.84 2.45
N THR A 211 3.16 -14.04 2.02
CA THR A 211 2.73 -15.12 2.91
C THR A 211 3.86 -15.62 3.79
N GLU A 212 5.06 -15.80 3.23
CA GLU A 212 6.27 -16.13 3.99
C GLU A 212 6.56 -15.06 5.04
N LEU A 213 6.66 -13.79 4.64
CA LEU A 213 6.90 -12.67 5.55
C LEU A 213 5.87 -12.63 6.70
N ARG A 214 4.58 -12.83 6.38
CA ARG A 214 3.50 -12.89 7.37
C ARG A 214 3.68 -14.05 8.34
N ASN A 215 3.93 -15.25 7.84
CA ASN A 215 4.08 -16.46 8.65
C ASN A 215 5.34 -16.41 9.54
N SER A 216 6.38 -15.73 9.09
CA SER A 216 7.62 -15.53 9.85
C SER A 216 7.56 -14.36 10.85
N GLY A 217 6.41 -13.69 10.99
CA GLY A 217 6.24 -12.56 11.93
C GLY A 217 6.89 -11.25 11.47
N GLY A 218 7.26 -11.12 10.19
CA GLY A 218 7.96 -9.95 9.67
C GLY A 218 7.10 -8.69 9.49
N LEU A 219 5.78 -8.77 9.67
CA LEU A 219 4.89 -7.62 9.57
C LEU A 219 4.93 -6.72 10.82
N GLU A 220 5.07 -7.30 12.02
CA GLU A 220 5.13 -6.54 13.27
C GLU A 220 6.31 -5.55 13.30
N PRO A 221 7.55 -5.95 12.96
CA PRO A 221 8.68 -5.02 12.90
C PRO A 221 8.45 -3.89 11.88
N LEU A 222 7.84 -4.19 10.73
CA LEU A 222 7.53 -3.15 9.73
C LEU A 222 6.56 -2.10 10.27
N VAL A 223 5.56 -2.52 11.04
CA VAL A 223 4.61 -1.61 11.69
C VAL A 223 5.31 -0.79 12.78
N GLU A 224 6.18 -1.39 13.58
CA GLU A 224 6.98 -0.66 14.58
C GLU A 224 7.86 0.42 13.95
N LEU A 225 8.48 0.13 12.80
CA LEU A 225 9.32 1.10 12.08
C LEU A 225 8.57 2.36 11.62
N LEU A 226 7.23 2.34 11.53
CA LEU A 226 6.44 3.55 11.26
C LEU A 226 6.54 4.60 12.39
N HIS A 227 6.85 4.19 13.62
CA HIS A 227 7.10 5.08 14.75
C HIS A 227 8.51 5.68 14.74
N SER A 228 9.39 5.26 13.84
CA SER A 228 10.77 5.75 13.79
C SER A 228 10.82 7.27 13.61
N LYS A 229 11.76 7.92 14.30
CA LYS A 229 12.03 9.36 14.13
C LYS A 229 12.81 9.64 12.84
N ASN A 230 13.44 8.62 12.24
CA ASN A 230 14.18 8.75 11.01
C ASN A 230 13.22 8.73 9.80
N ASP A 231 13.32 9.74 8.94
CA ASP A 231 12.43 9.92 7.79
C ASP A 231 12.58 8.83 6.73
N GLU A 232 13.82 8.37 6.47
CA GLU A 232 14.10 7.32 5.49
C GLU A 232 13.55 5.97 5.95
N VAL A 233 13.70 5.64 7.24
CA VAL A 233 13.12 4.44 7.84
C VAL A 233 11.60 4.44 7.70
N ARG A 234 10.92 5.53 8.09
CA ARG A 234 9.45 5.61 7.95
C ARG A 234 9.01 5.51 6.48
N ARG A 235 9.76 6.13 5.57
CA ARG A 235 9.47 6.09 4.13
C ARG A 235 9.54 4.67 3.58
N HIS A 236 10.61 3.92 3.90
CA HIS A 236 10.76 2.54 3.42
C HIS A 236 9.80 1.57 4.11
N ALA A 237 9.54 1.74 5.42
CA ALA A 237 8.51 0.97 6.11
C ALA A 237 7.12 1.20 5.50
N SER A 238 6.77 2.46 5.20
CA SER A 238 5.51 2.79 4.53
C SER A 238 5.42 2.13 3.14
N TRP A 239 6.53 2.13 2.37
CA TRP A 239 6.56 1.45 1.08
C TRP A 239 6.39 -0.07 1.23
N ALA A 240 7.12 -0.71 2.13
CA ALA A 240 6.98 -2.13 2.41
C ALA A 240 5.54 -2.51 2.77
N ILE A 241 4.90 -1.74 3.67
CA ILE A 241 3.49 -1.94 4.05
C ILE A 241 2.55 -1.76 2.86
N MET A 242 2.76 -0.73 2.01
CA MET A 242 1.96 -0.55 0.79
C MET A 242 2.04 -1.77 -0.13
N VAL A 243 3.22 -2.35 -0.32
CA VAL A 243 3.43 -3.53 -1.15
C VAL A 243 2.76 -4.75 -0.50
N CYS A 244 2.99 -4.94 0.80
CA CYS A 244 2.43 -6.04 1.60
C CYS A 244 0.89 -6.02 1.64
N ALA A 245 0.27 -4.84 1.70
CA ALA A 245 -1.19 -4.68 1.69
C ALA A 245 -1.86 -4.98 0.33
N SER A 246 -1.15 -5.61 -0.61
CA SER A 246 -1.70 -5.98 -1.93
C SER A 246 -2.58 -7.22 -1.91
N ASP A 247 -2.44 -8.11 -0.93
CA ASP A 247 -3.38 -9.20 -0.66
C ASP A 247 -4.14 -8.99 0.65
N GLU A 248 -5.36 -9.51 0.68
CA GLU A 248 -6.31 -9.31 1.79
C GLU A 248 -5.84 -9.94 3.12
N PRO A 249 -5.30 -11.18 3.17
CA PRO A 249 -4.78 -11.74 4.42
C PRO A 249 -3.66 -10.90 5.04
N THR A 250 -2.69 -10.44 4.25
CA THR A 250 -1.60 -9.59 4.75
C THR A 250 -2.10 -8.22 5.19
N ALA A 251 -3.02 -7.61 4.43
CA ALA A 251 -3.61 -6.33 4.81
C ALA A 251 -4.42 -6.41 6.11
N ALA A 252 -5.20 -7.48 6.30
CA ALA A 252 -5.96 -7.71 7.52
C ALA A 252 -5.03 -7.83 8.74
N GLU A 253 -3.91 -8.54 8.61
CA GLU A 253 -2.93 -8.67 9.68
C GLU A 253 -2.22 -7.34 9.98
N LEU A 254 -1.83 -6.57 8.96
CA LEU A 254 -1.29 -5.21 9.16
C LEU A 254 -2.28 -4.30 9.90
N CYS A 255 -3.56 -4.38 9.57
CA CYS A 255 -4.61 -3.65 10.28
C CYS A 255 -4.75 -4.13 11.73
N ARG A 256 -4.67 -5.44 11.99
CA ARG A 256 -4.69 -6.01 13.36
C ARG A 256 -3.53 -5.50 14.21
N LEU A 257 -2.37 -5.31 13.59
CA LEU A 257 -1.17 -4.72 14.21
C LEU A 257 -1.26 -3.19 14.40
N GLY A 258 -2.35 -2.55 13.98
CA GLY A 258 -2.57 -1.12 14.16
C GLY A 258 -1.95 -0.22 13.09
N ALA A 259 -1.47 -0.77 11.98
CA ALA A 259 -0.80 0.00 10.92
C ALA A 259 -1.68 1.14 10.37
N LEU A 260 -3.01 0.92 10.29
CA LEU A 260 -3.95 1.89 9.76
C LEU A 260 -4.02 3.17 10.61
N ASP A 261 -4.12 3.02 11.94
CA ASP A 261 -4.16 4.13 12.91
C ASP A 261 -2.83 4.91 12.89
N ILE A 262 -1.69 4.19 12.86
CA ILE A 262 -0.35 4.80 12.84
C ILE A 262 -0.13 5.59 11.56
N LEU A 263 -0.52 5.05 10.40
CA LEU A 263 -0.40 5.74 9.12
C LEU A 263 -1.32 6.96 9.03
N GLU A 264 -2.52 6.90 9.64
CA GLU A 264 -3.40 8.07 9.74
C GLU A 264 -2.72 9.19 10.56
N GLU A 265 -2.16 8.87 11.73
CA GLU A 265 -1.42 9.81 12.57
C GLU A 265 -0.23 10.43 11.80
N ILE A 266 0.54 9.61 11.06
CA ILE A 266 1.64 10.09 10.22
C ILE A 266 1.14 11.06 9.15
N ASN A 267 0.01 10.75 8.51
CA ASN A 267 -0.54 11.57 7.42
C ASN A 267 -1.20 12.87 7.90
N LEU A 268 -1.58 12.95 9.18
CA LEU A 268 -2.01 14.21 9.82
C LEU A 268 -0.83 15.10 10.22
N SER A 269 0.38 14.54 10.34
CA SER A 269 1.59 15.29 10.68
C SER A 269 2.24 15.93 9.46
N VAL A 270 2.48 17.25 9.51
CA VAL A 270 3.15 17.99 8.42
C VAL A 270 4.60 17.52 8.21
N SER A 271 5.29 17.11 9.29
CA SER A 271 6.70 16.72 9.23
C SER A 271 6.92 15.24 8.96
N ARG A 272 5.99 14.35 9.37
CA ARG A 272 6.17 12.89 9.22
C ARG A 272 5.59 12.33 7.93
N LYS A 273 4.58 13.01 7.37
CA LYS A 273 3.85 12.59 6.17
C LYS A 273 4.78 12.41 4.97
N ASN A 274 4.55 11.36 4.20
CA ASN A 274 5.22 11.12 2.93
C ASN A 274 4.28 10.45 1.91
N LYS A 275 4.66 10.42 0.63
CA LYS A 275 3.81 9.86 -0.44
C LYS A 275 3.51 8.36 -0.23
N PHE A 276 4.45 7.62 0.36
CA PHE A 276 4.27 6.19 0.61
C PHE A 276 3.36 5.94 1.82
N SER A 277 3.37 6.81 2.85
CA SER A 277 2.45 6.68 3.99
C SER A 277 1.00 6.94 3.59
N GLU A 278 0.76 7.89 2.68
CA GLU A 278 -0.56 8.10 2.08
C GLU A 278 -1.01 6.91 1.24
N ALA A 279 -0.12 6.41 0.39
CA ALA A 279 -0.42 5.28 -0.49
C ALA A 279 -0.64 3.98 0.30
N ALA A 280 0.17 3.72 1.34
CA ALA A 280 -0.01 2.59 2.25
C ALA A 280 -1.35 2.66 2.99
N HIS A 281 -1.69 3.83 3.54
CA HIS A 281 -2.97 4.05 4.20
C HIS A 281 -4.16 3.79 3.25
N ASN A 282 -4.11 4.36 2.04
CA ASN A 282 -5.13 4.12 1.03
C ASN A 282 -5.23 2.65 0.60
N LYS A 283 -4.08 1.96 0.52
CA LYS A 283 -4.01 0.54 0.18
C LYS A 283 -4.68 -0.32 1.25
N LEU A 284 -4.41 -0.09 2.52
CA LEU A 284 -5.09 -0.77 3.64
C LEU A 284 -6.60 -0.47 3.64
N LEU A 285 -7.00 0.78 3.38
CA LEU A 285 -8.42 1.15 3.26
C LEU A 285 -9.16 0.42 2.13
N ASN A 286 -8.47 -0.08 1.10
CA ASN A 286 -9.12 -0.90 0.06
C ASN A 286 -9.70 -2.21 0.60
N HIS A 287 -9.21 -2.69 1.74
CA HIS A 287 -9.73 -3.88 2.43
C HIS A 287 -10.76 -3.54 3.52
N HIS A 288 -11.05 -2.24 3.72
CA HIS A 288 -12.06 -1.73 4.66
C HIS A 288 -12.96 -0.70 3.99
N LEU A 289 -13.76 -1.16 3.01
CA LEU A 289 -14.54 -0.27 2.13
C LEU A 289 -15.52 0.66 2.88
N SER A 290 -16.17 0.16 3.95
CA SER A 290 -17.06 0.98 4.79
C SER A 290 -16.31 2.17 5.39
N LEU A 291 -15.12 1.93 5.94
CA LEU A 291 -14.26 2.96 6.52
C LEU A 291 -13.75 3.89 5.42
N LYS A 292 -13.24 3.33 4.32
CA LYS A 292 -12.74 4.10 3.18
C LYS A 292 -13.79 5.07 2.66
N TYR A 293 -15.01 4.60 2.41
CA TYR A 293 -16.08 5.43 1.86
C TYR A 293 -16.58 6.49 2.86
N SER A 294 -16.47 6.20 4.15
CA SER A 294 -16.83 7.13 5.23
C SER A 294 -15.80 8.26 5.37
N GLN A 295 -14.50 7.94 5.26
CA GLN A 295 -13.40 8.91 5.38
C GLN A 295 -13.16 9.71 4.09
N THR A 296 -13.14 9.03 2.94
CA THR A 296 -12.73 9.65 1.67
C THR A 296 -13.91 10.11 0.83
N GLY A 297 -15.11 9.56 1.06
CA GLY A 297 -16.26 9.76 0.19
C GLY A 297 -16.08 9.15 -1.22
N TYR A 298 -15.08 8.31 -1.43
CA TYR A 298 -14.76 7.77 -2.76
C TYR A 298 -14.42 6.28 -2.73
N LEU A 299 -15.12 5.50 -3.55
CA LEU A 299 -14.74 4.13 -3.91
C LEU A 299 -14.47 4.09 -5.42
N SER A 300 -13.31 3.58 -5.82
CA SER A 300 -12.98 3.43 -7.24
C SER A 300 -13.70 2.24 -7.87
N SER A 301 -13.59 2.08 -9.18
CA SER A 301 -14.08 0.89 -9.89
C SER A 301 -13.41 -0.42 -9.46
N SER A 302 -12.23 -0.38 -8.84
CA SER A 302 -11.54 -1.57 -8.31
C SER A 302 -11.96 -1.91 -6.88
N ASN A 303 -12.70 -1.03 -6.20
CA ASN A 303 -13.27 -1.32 -4.89
C ASN A 303 -14.63 -2.01 -5.09
N ILE A 304 -14.65 -3.32 -4.91
CA ILE A 304 -15.84 -4.17 -5.12
C ILE A 304 -16.60 -4.31 -3.81
N ILE A 305 -17.84 -3.82 -3.76
CA ILE A 305 -18.71 -3.94 -2.59
C ILE A 305 -19.14 -5.41 -2.43
N THR A 306 -18.68 -6.02 -1.34
CA THR A 306 -19.05 -7.38 -0.92
C THR A 306 -20.07 -7.34 0.22
N ASP A 307 -20.57 -8.51 0.62
CA ASP A 307 -21.53 -8.64 1.71
C ASP A 307 -20.93 -8.18 3.05
N GLY A 308 -21.71 -7.41 3.80
CA GLY A 308 -21.29 -6.82 5.08
C GLY A 308 -20.69 -5.42 4.96
N VAL A 309 -20.47 -4.90 3.75
CA VAL A 309 -20.10 -3.50 3.54
C VAL A 309 -21.29 -2.59 3.86
N TYR A 310 -21.03 -1.47 4.53
CA TYR A 310 -22.05 -0.52 4.93
C TYR A 310 -21.60 0.93 4.78
N ASP A 311 -22.56 1.82 4.53
CA ASP A 311 -22.35 3.25 4.47
C ASP A 311 -22.75 3.94 5.78
N TYR A 312 -21.75 4.21 6.63
CA TYR A 312 -21.92 4.96 7.88
C TYR A 312 -22.20 6.46 7.66
N GLY A 313 -21.80 7.01 6.52
CA GLY A 313 -21.80 8.45 6.25
C GLY A 313 -20.41 9.07 6.43
N ARG A 314 -20.31 10.40 6.25
CA ARG A 314 -19.02 11.11 6.35
C ARG A 314 -18.56 11.13 7.80
N ILE A 315 -17.32 10.72 8.04
CA ILE A 315 -16.66 10.82 9.35
C ILE A 315 -15.45 11.73 9.28
N ASN A 316 -15.10 12.34 10.41
CA ASN A 316 -13.87 13.10 10.51
C ASN A 316 -12.67 12.14 10.57
N PRO A 317 -11.51 12.52 10.00
CA PRO A 317 -10.26 11.78 10.20
C PRO A 317 -10.01 11.52 11.69
N GLY A 318 -9.57 10.30 12.03
CA GLY A 318 -9.36 9.83 13.39
C GLY A 318 -10.60 9.26 14.11
N THR A 319 -11.78 9.29 13.48
CA THR A 319 -12.98 8.68 14.07
C THR A 319 -12.95 7.16 13.87
N LYS A 320 -12.90 6.39 14.97
CA LYS A 320 -13.04 4.93 14.90
C LYS A 320 -14.48 4.54 14.61
N LEU A 321 -14.70 3.75 13.56
CA LEU A 321 -16.00 3.16 13.28
C LEU A 321 -16.31 2.05 14.29
N LEU A 322 -17.52 2.06 14.80
CA LEU A 322 -18.01 0.97 15.62
C LEU A 322 -18.19 -0.29 14.75
N PRO A 323 -17.92 -1.49 15.29
CA PRO A 323 -18.28 -2.74 14.65
C PRO A 323 -19.75 -2.77 14.22
N LEU A 324 -20.05 -3.41 13.09
CA LEU A 324 -21.42 -3.51 12.58
C LEU A 324 -22.39 -4.11 13.61
N LYS A 325 -21.92 -5.08 14.40
CA LYS A 325 -22.66 -5.68 15.52
C LYS A 325 -23.16 -4.63 16.50
N ASP A 326 -22.27 -3.75 16.93
CA ASP A 326 -22.60 -2.71 17.91
C ASP A 326 -23.53 -1.65 17.31
N LEU A 327 -23.36 -1.34 16.02
CA LEU A 327 -24.26 -0.45 15.30
C LEU A 327 -25.68 -1.02 15.18
N CYS A 328 -25.81 -2.32 14.97
CA CYS A 328 -27.10 -2.99 14.91
C CYS A 328 -27.84 -2.96 16.26
N LEU A 329 -27.11 -3.03 17.37
CA LEU A 329 -27.65 -3.04 18.74
C LEU A 329 -28.02 -1.65 19.27
N GLN A 330 -27.67 -0.57 18.58
CA GLN A 330 -28.05 0.78 18.98
C GLN A 330 -29.55 1.00 18.80
N GLU A 331 -30.16 1.66 19.79
CA GLU A 331 -31.54 2.11 19.68
C GLU A 331 -31.72 3.05 18.48
N PRO A 332 -32.87 2.98 17.78
CA PRO A 332 -33.22 3.94 16.75
C PRO A 332 -33.11 5.37 17.27
N SER A 333 -32.40 6.21 16.52
CA SER A 333 -32.20 7.63 16.85
C SER A 333 -32.53 8.50 15.65
N ASP A 334 -32.53 9.83 15.78
CA ASP A 334 -32.72 10.72 14.62
C ASP A 334 -31.49 10.84 13.71
N ARG A 335 -30.43 10.06 13.99
CA ARG A 335 -29.22 10.05 13.17
C ARG A 335 -29.48 9.46 11.79
N ARG A 336 -28.63 9.82 10.82
CA ARG A 336 -28.64 9.22 9.47
C ARG A 336 -28.64 7.69 9.56
N ALA A 337 -29.48 7.04 8.76
CA ALA A 337 -29.46 5.59 8.61
C ALA A 337 -28.11 5.08 8.08
N ILE A 338 -27.64 3.97 8.63
CA ILE A 338 -26.45 3.26 8.17
C ILE A 338 -26.92 2.24 7.13
N LEU A 339 -26.48 2.39 5.88
CA LEU A 339 -26.98 1.56 4.79
C LEU A 339 -26.16 0.28 4.69
N LEU A 340 -26.77 -0.89 4.86
CA LEU A 340 -26.08 -2.18 4.80
C LEU A 340 -26.31 -2.87 3.45
N VAL A 341 -25.25 -3.41 2.85
CA VAL A 341 -25.31 -4.29 1.69
C VAL A 341 -24.98 -5.72 2.16
N ASN A 342 -25.97 -6.61 2.18
CA ASN A 342 -25.75 -8.01 2.59
C ASN A 342 -26.76 -8.98 1.96
N SER A 343 -26.32 -9.75 0.99
CA SER A 343 -27.10 -10.79 0.30
C SER A 343 -26.96 -12.20 0.88
N LYS A 344 -26.24 -12.37 2.01
CA LYS A 344 -26.16 -13.69 2.66
C LYS A 344 -27.47 -14.01 3.38
N CYS A 345 -28.10 -15.12 2.99
CA CYS A 345 -29.30 -15.64 3.61
C CYS A 345 -28.96 -16.91 4.40
N ASP A 346 -29.38 -16.98 5.66
CA ASP A 346 -29.31 -18.20 6.47
C ASP A 346 -30.33 -19.21 5.96
N ALA A 347 -29.88 -20.15 5.15
CA ALA A 347 -30.62 -21.38 4.88
C ALA A 347 -29.67 -22.57 4.92
N SER A 348 -29.37 -23.06 6.11
CA SER A 348 -29.17 -24.51 6.27
C SER A 348 -30.52 -25.18 5.97
N PRO A 349 -30.65 -26.08 5.00
CA PRO A 349 -31.90 -26.77 4.78
C PRO A 349 -32.18 -27.67 5.99
N THR A 350 -33.25 -27.37 6.73
CA THR A 350 -33.87 -28.31 7.67
C THR A 350 -34.36 -29.52 6.88
N PRO A 351 -34.02 -30.76 7.27
CA PRO A 351 -34.59 -31.94 6.64
C PRO A 351 -36.04 -32.07 7.12
N SER A 352 -36.99 -31.53 6.35
CA SER A 352 -38.40 -31.85 6.54
C SER A 352 -38.68 -33.26 6.06
N MET A 353 -39.38 -34.01 6.90
CA MET A 353 -39.73 -35.41 6.74
C MET A 353 -40.52 -35.69 5.46
N GLU A 354 -40.23 -36.88 4.93
CA GLU A 354 -41.03 -37.76 4.07
C GLU A 354 -42.18 -37.14 3.25
N ASP A 355 -42.06 -37.25 1.92
CA ASP A 355 -43.17 -37.77 1.14
C ASP A 355 -42.66 -38.84 0.16
N LYS A 356 -43.26 -40.02 0.25
CA LYS A 356 -42.95 -41.24 -0.52
C LYS A 356 -43.85 -41.27 -1.76
N SER A 357 -43.27 -41.46 -2.94
CA SER A 357 -43.70 -42.53 -3.87
C SER A 357 -42.85 -42.60 -5.15
N SER A 358 -42.31 -43.80 -5.39
CA SER A 358 -42.08 -44.51 -6.67
C SER A 358 -41.21 -43.88 -7.77
N ASP A 359 -40.38 -44.58 -8.53
CA ASP A 359 -39.78 -45.92 -8.49
C ASP A 359 -38.76 -45.97 -9.65
N VAL A 360 -37.76 -46.85 -9.52
CA VAL A 360 -36.85 -47.42 -10.54
C VAL A 360 -35.98 -46.51 -11.43
N GLY A 361 -34.65 -46.73 -11.38
CA GLY A 361 -33.81 -46.53 -12.57
C GLY A 361 -32.30 -46.36 -12.36
N TYR A 362 -31.60 -47.46 -12.01
CA TYR A 362 -30.17 -47.76 -12.24
C TYR A 362 -29.22 -46.65 -12.76
N GLY A 363 -28.13 -46.39 -12.03
CA GLY A 363 -26.99 -45.63 -12.57
C GLY A 363 -25.83 -45.49 -11.59
N ARG A 364 -24.97 -46.49 -11.54
CA ARG A 364 -23.77 -46.59 -10.71
C ARG A 364 -22.68 -45.58 -11.14
N SER A 365 -22.13 -44.89 -10.14
CA SER A 365 -20.68 -44.71 -9.92
C SER A 365 -19.98 -43.37 -10.29
N ILE A 366 -19.00 -43.10 -9.41
CA ILE A 366 -17.67 -42.47 -9.58
C ILE A 366 -17.53 -40.96 -9.36
N SER A 367 -17.10 -40.63 -8.14
CA SER A 367 -16.24 -39.48 -7.83
C SER A 367 -14.98 -39.51 -8.69
N SER A 368 -14.68 -38.45 -9.44
CA SER A 368 -13.32 -38.18 -9.88
C SER A 368 -13.09 -36.70 -10.11
N SER A 369 -12.29 -36.14 -9.22
CA SER A 369 -11.28 -35.13 -9.51
C SER A 369 -10.53 -35.44 -10.81
N SER A 370 -10.39 -34.44 -11.69
CA SER A 370 -9.16 -34.30 -12.48
C SER A 370 -9.03 -32.91 -13.09
N SER A 371 -7.93 -32.28 -12.73
CA SER A 371 -7.20 -31.25 -13.44
C SER A 371 -7.15 -31.50 -14.95
N LEU A 372 -7.33 -30.45 -15.75
CA LEU A 372 -6.76 -30.37 -17.09
C LEU A 372 -6.10 -29.01 -17.30
N ARG A 373 -4.77 -29.06 -17.31
CA ARG A 373 -3.90 -28.08 -17.96
C ARG A 373 -4.27 -28.04 -19.45
N ARG A 374 -4.46 -26.83 -19.99
CA ARG A 374 -4.18 -26.55 -21.40
C ARG A 374 -3.31 -25.32 -21.49
N ALA A 375 -2.10 -25.56 -21.99
CA ALA A 375 -1.21 -24.53 -22.48
C ALA A 375 -1.79 -23.95 -23.76
N SER A 376 -1.85 -22.62 -23.84
CA SER A 376 -1.90 -21.88 -25.08
C SER A 376 -0.93 -20.71 -24.95
N LYS A 377 0.10 -20.73 -25.81
CA LYS A 377 1.00 -19.60 -26.04
C LYS A 377 0.18 -18.45 -26.61
N GLU A 378 0.15 -17.32 -25.91
CA GLU A 378 -0.28 -16.05 -26.52
C GLU A 378 0.69 -14.96 -26.08
N LYS A 379 1.25 -14.27 -27.08
CA LYS A 379 2.23 -13.20 -26.93
C LYS A 379 1.52 -11.95 -26.45
N THR A 380 1.70 -11.60 -25.18
CA THR A 380 1.23 -10.32 -24.65
C THR A 380 2.32 -9.26 -24.84
N LYS A 381 2.05 -8.29 -25.72
CA LYS A 381 2.73 -6.98 -25.68
C LYS A 381 2.10 -6.21 -24.52
N GLU A 382 2.80 -6.13 -23.40
CA GLU A 382 2.42 -5.23 -22.30
C GLU A 382 3.14 -3.89 -22.45
N ASN A 383 2.35 -2.81 -22.42
CA ASN A 383 2.84 -1.46 -22.40
C ASN A 383 3.45 -1.15 -21.03
N SER A 384 4.76 -0.92 -21.03
CA SER A 384 5.57 -0.47 -19.91
C SER A 384 5.06 0.87 -19.35
N TYR A 385 4.71 0.90 -18.06
CA TYR A 385 4.73 2.13 -17.28
C TYR A 385 6.08 2.23 -16.57
N HIS A 386 7.06 2.84 -17.27
CA HIS A 386 8.30 3.30 -16.66
C HIS A 386 7.99 4.37 -15.61
N PHE A 387 8.24 4.07 -14.34
CA PHE A 387 8.33 5.07 -13.27
C PHE A 387 9.80 5.23 -12.88
N SER A 388 10.50 6.10 -13.61
CA SER A 388 11.85 6.55 -13.28
C SER A 388 11.77 7.66 -12.22
N ALA A 389 11.86 7.29 -10.94
CA ALA A 389 12.13 8.24 -9.88
C ALA A 389 13.65 8.46 -9.81
N GLY A 390 14.12 9.51 -10.47
CA GLY A 390 15.50 9.96 -10.39
C GLY A 390 15.87 10.36 -8.96
N PHE A 391 16.97 9.79 -8.47
CA PHE A 391 17.68 10.25 -7.29
C PHE A 391 18.31 11.62 -7.59
N GLY A 392 17.94 12.63 -6.83
CA GLY A 392 18.61 13.93 -6.81
C GLY A 392 18.92 14.32 -5.36
N SER A 393 20.21 14.33 -5.02
CA SER A 393 20.72 14.92 -3.79
C SER A 393 20.69 16.45 -3.89
N PRO A 394 20.34 17.20 -2.83
CA PRO A 394 20.69 18.60 -2.72
C PRO A 394 21.96 18.74 -1.86
N THR A 395 23.01 19.27 -2.48
CA THR A 395 24.18 19.86 -1.83
C THR A 395 23.78 21.11 -1.03
N GLU A 396 24.25 21.19 0.21
CA GLU A 396 24.24 22.39 1.02
C GLU A 396 25.18 23.46 0.42
N GLU A 397 24.70 24.71 0.30
CA GLU A 397 25.56 25.88 0.29
C GLU A 397 25.16 26.83 1.43
N LYS A 398 26.11 27.05 2.33
CA LYS A 398 26.11 28.12 3.32
C LYS A 398 26.31 29.48 2.63
N SER A 399 25.53 30.47 3.02
CA SER A 399 26.05 31.84 3.16
C SER A 399 25.36 32.56 4.32
N GLU A 400 26.19 33.16 5.17
CA GLU A 400 25.89 33.93 6.37
C GLU A 400 26.29 35.41 6.11
N PRO A 401 26.13 36.38 7.04
CA PRO A 401 25.04 37.37 7.03
C PRO A 401 25.54 38.83 6.90
N THR A 402 24.63 39.82 6.84
CA THR A 402 24.93 41.20 7.32
C THR A 402 23.69 42.01 7.70
N SER A 403 23.68 42.47 8.97
CA SER A 403 23.36 43.81 9.49
C SER A 403 22.05 44.53 9.09
N GLY A 404 21.21 45.04 10.00
CA GLY A 404 21.35 45.15 11.45
C GLY A 404 20.27 46.01 12.14
N ARG A 405 20.42 46.05 13.47
CA ARG A 405 20.08 47.13 14.43
C ARG A 405 18.61 47.50 14.69
N ASN A 406 18.13 47.21 15.91
CA ASN A 406 18.06 48.15 17.07
C ASN A 406 17.24 47.52 18.23
N THR A 407 17.87 47.29 19.41
CA THR A 407 17.61 47.92 20.74
C THR A 407 16.16 47.79 21.28
N ALA A 408 15.83 47.46 22.53
CA ALA A 408 16.57 47.40 23.80
C ALA A 408 15.78 46.55 24.84
N LEU A 409 16.56 46.03 25.79
CA LEU A 409 16.31 45.76 27.21
C LEU A 409 14.91 46.06 27.79
N SER A 410 14.36 45.11 28.57
CA SER A 410 14.39 45.18 30.05
C SER A 410 13.81 43.93 30.72
N LYS A 411 14.37 43.65 31.92
CA LYS A 411 14.21 42.48 32.79
C LYS A 411 13.11 42.67 33.85
N SER A 412 12.86 41.56 34.56
CA SER A 412 12.31 41.35 35.92
C SER A 412 10.84 40.90 35.95
N ALA A 413 10.51 39.67 36.38
CA ALA A 413 10.62 39.03 37.72
C ALA A 413 9.77 39.81 38.75
N THR A 414 8.87 39.26 39.56
CA THR A 414 8.87 37.99 40.31
C THR A 414 7.52 37.87 41.07
N LYS A 415 7.07 36.63 41.38
CA LYS A 415 6.33 36.19 42.60
C LYS A 415 4.95 36.86 42.92
N GLU A 416 3.98 36.29 43.64
CA GLU A 416 3.91 35.15 44.55
C GLU A 416 2.44 34.67 44.74
N LYS A 417 2.32 33.56 45.47
CA LYS A 417 1.16 32.75 45.89
C LYS A 417 -0.02 33.47 46.56
N GLY A 418 -1.18 32.82 46.53
CA GLY A 418 -2.20 32.95 47.59
C GLY A 418 -3.41 32.04 47.40
N SER A 419 -3.55 31.02 48.27
CA SER A 419 -4.66 30.06 48.35
C SER A 419 -5.54 30.37 49.59
N ARG A 420 -6.86 30.12 49.52
CA ARG A 420 -7.79 29.80 50.65
C ARG A 420 -9.20 29.54 50.06
N LYS A 421 -9.76 28.32 50.03
CA LYS A 421 -10.52 27.56 51.07
C LYS A 421 -11.74 28.27 51.68
N GLY A 422 -12.95 27.89 51.23
CA GLY A 422 -13.84 26.97 51.96
C GLY A 422 -15.12 27.49 52.64
N ARG A 423 -16.15 26.61 52.62
CA ARG A 423 -17.38 26.48 53.47
C ARG A 423 -18.59 27.38 53.09
N VAL A 424 -19.89 27.01 53.08
CA VAL A 424 -20.80 25.81 53.12
C VAL A 424 -22.11 26.29 53.79
N LYS A 425 -23.26 25.62 53.50
CA LYS A 425 -24.61 25.60 54.15
C LYS A 425 -25.64 26.61 53.59
N LYS A 426 -26.94 26.29 53.43
CA LYS A 426 -27.81 25.16 53.87
C LYS A 426 -29.19 25.22 53.15
N GLU A 427 -29.81 24.03 52.93
CA GLU A 427 -31.25 23.56 53.04
C GLU A 427 -32.44 24.49 52.61
N GLU A 428 -33.60 24.03 52.12
CA GLU A 428 -34.54 22.92 52.48
C GLU A 428 -35.33 22.41 51.23
N GLU A 429 -35.56 21.10 51.01
CA GLU A 429 -36.76 20.25 51.30
C GLU A 429 -38.10 20.77 50.70
N LYS A 430 -39.01 20.03 50.04
CA LYS A 430 -39.60 18.66 50.19
C LYS A 430 -40.57 18.46 48.98
N VAL A 431 -40.98 17.30 48.43
CA VAL A 431 -41.72 16.13 48.97
C VAL A 431 -41.69 15.00 47.91
N LYS A 432 -41.63 13.74 48.37
CA LYS A 432 -41.82 12.47 47.63
C LYS A 432 -43.30 12.08 47.57
N GLU A 433 -43.71 11.39 46.51
CA GLU A 433 -44.68 10.28 46.60
C GLU A 433 -44.10 9.06 45.88
N GLU A 434 -44.13 7.93 46.59
CA GLU A 434 -43.79 6.57 46.15
C GLU A 434 -45.11 5.82 45.99
N GLU A 435 -45.26 4.97 44.96
CA GLU A 435 -46.16 3.83 45.05
C GLU A 435 -45.65 2.59 44.28
N GLU A 436 -45.50 1.54 45.08
CA GLU A 436 -45.38 0.09 44.94
C GLU A 436 -44.95 -0.67 43.67
N VAL A 437 -44.17 -1.70 43.99
CA VAL A 437 -43.58 -2.76 43.18
C VAL A 437 -44.47 -4.00 43.22
N ALA A 438 -44.72 -4.63 42.08
CA ALA A 438 -45.15 -6.03 41.99
C ALA A 438 -44.06 -6.90 41.36
N VAL A 439 -43.55 -7.86 42.13
CA VAL A 439 -42.54 -8.86 41.75
C VAL A 439 -43.22 -10.12 41.20
N ALA A 440 -42.74 -10.63 40.06
CA ALA A 440 -42.98 -12.00 39.59
C ALA A 440 -41.67 -12.58 38.97
N PRO A 441 -41.46 -13.90 38.98
CA PRO A 441 -40.17 -14.51 39.30
C PRO A 441 -39.19 -14.65 38.12
N LYS A 442 -37.90 -14.60 38.45
CA LYS A 442 -36.77 -15.00 37.61
C LYS A 442 -36.89 -16.48 37.23
N LEU A 443 -37.09 -16.76 35.95
CA LEU A 443 -36.67 -18.01 35.33
C LEU A 443 -35.25 -17.84 34.83
N THR A 444 -34.32 -18.49 35.52
CA THR A 444 -32.96 -18.76 35.05
C THR A 444 -33.03 -19.63 33.81
N GLY A 445 -32.84 -19.02 32.64
CA GLY A 445 -32.52 -19.73 31.41
C GLY A 445 -31.01 -19.64 31.19
N GLU A 446 -30.30 -20.74 31.45
CA GLU A 446 -28.94 -20.94 30.96
C GLU A 446 -28.96 -20.88 29.42
N GLY A 447 -28.33 -19.85 28.85
CA GLY A 447 -28.18 -19.67 27.41
C GLY A 447 -26.91 -20.35 26.90
N SER A 448 -27.13 -21.27 25.96
CA SER A 448 -26.19 -21.98 25.06
C SER A 448 -24.95 -21.20 24.59
N PRO A 449 -23.85 -21.89 24.18
CA PRO A 449 -22.61 -21.25 23.73
C PRO A 449 -22.85 -20.29 22.57
N ASP A 450 -22.13 -19.16 22.59
CA ASP A 450 -22.20 -18.04 21.65
C ASP A 450 -22.47 -18.50 20.20
N LYS A 451 -23.71 -18.30 19.73
CA LYS A 451 -23.96 -18.27 18.28
C LYS A 451 -23.12 -17.13 17.70
N GLU A 452 -22.25 -17.47 16.76
CA GLU A 452 -21.50 -16.50 15.97
C GLU A 452 -22.49 -15.47 15.40
N TRP A 453 -22.29 -14.19 15.73
CA TRP A 453 -23.19 -13.12 15.32
C TRP A 453 -23.07 -12.88 13.82
N LEU A 454 -24.20 -12.88 13.11
CA LEU A 454 -24.25 -12.65 11.66
C LEU A 454 -24.93 -11.29 11.35
N PRO A 455 -24.46 -10.56 10.33
CA PRO A 455 -25.12 -9.34 9.88
C PRO A 455 -26.55 -9.60 9.36
N PRO A 456 -27.48 -8.64 9.50
CA PRO A 456 -28.85 -8.78 9.00
C PRO A 456 -28.88 -9.12 7.51
N SER A 457 -29.62 -10.16 7.12
CA SER A 457 -29.80 -10.56 5.72
C SER A 457 -30.73 -9.59 4.98
N ASP A 458 -30.53 -9.45 3.68
CA ASP A 458 -31.34 -8.61 2.80
C ASP A 458 -31.94 -9.44 1.65
N PRO A 459 -33.09 -10.11 1.88
CA PRO A 459 -33.73 -10.94 0.86
C PRO A 459 -34.11 -10.16 -0.41
N ASP A 460 -34.52 -8.89 -0.25
CA ASP A 460 -34.87 -8.02 -1.37
C ASP A 460 -33.64 -7.74 -2.24
N PHE A 461 -32.49 -7.45 -1.63
CA PHE A 461 -31.24 -7.29 -2.36
C PHE A 461 -30.80 -8.59 -3.05
N CYS A 462 -30.99 -9.76 -2.44
CA CYS A 462 -30.75 -11.05 -3.11
C CYS A 462 -31.58 -11.19 -4.40
N VAL A 463 -32.87 -10.83 -4.34
CA VAL A 463 -33.76 -10.83 -5.51
C VAL A 463 -33.25 -9.85 -6.56
N TYR A 464 -32.78 -8.66 -6.15
CA TYR A 464 -32.24 -7.68 -7.10
C TYR A 464 -31.01 -8.19 -7.81
N VAL A 465 -30.07 -8.81 -7.08
CA VAL A 465 -28.89 -9.43 -7.68
C VAL A 465 -29.30 -10.49 -8.70
N TYR A 466 -30.24 -11.37 -8.34
CA TYR A 466 -30.74 -12.41 -9.24
C TYR A 466 -31.38 -11.84 -10.52
N GLU A 467 -32.26 -10.85 -10.40
CA GLU A 467 -32.93 -10.19 -11.53
C GLU A 467 -31.92 -9.55 -12.47
N VAL A 468 -30.97 -8.78 -11.92
CA VAL A 468 -29.96 -8.04 -12.68
C VAL A 468 -28.96 -8.98 -13.37
N THR A 469 -28.54 -10.07 -12.70
CA THR A 469 -27.70 -11.11 -13.31
C THR A 469 -28.41 -11.80 -14.47
N ARG A 470 -29.74 -11.99 -14.42
CA ARG A 470 -30.48 -12.63 -15.51
C ARG A 470 -30.82 -11.71 -16.67
N SER A 471 -31.14 -10.44 -16.40
CA SER A 471 -31.63 -9.52 -17.44
C SER A 471 -30.54 -8.60 -18.00
N ILE A 472 -29.55 -8.20 -17.21
CA ILE A 472 -28.58 -7.15 -17.58
C ILE A 472 -27.22 -7.74 -17.95
N LEU A 473 -26.71 -8.71 -17.18
CA LEU A 473 -25.40 -9.33 -17.47
C LEU A 473 -25.28 -9.88 -18.91
N PRO A 474 -26.32 -10.46 -19.55
CA PRO A 474 -26.22 -10.94 -20.93
C PRO A 474 -26.11 -9.84 -22.00
N ILE A 475 -26.38 -8.58 -21.67
CA ILE A 475 -26.28 -7.46 -22.62
C ILE A 475 -24.81 -7.26 -23.01
N THR A 476 -24.53 -7.14 -24.30
CA THR A 476 -23.15 -7.09 -24.82
C THR A 476 -22.47 -5.73 -24.67
N SER A 477 -23.25 -4.65 -24.70
CA SER A 477 -22.74 -3.28 -24.57
C SER A 477 -22.69 -2.86 -23.11
N ILE A 478 -21.51 -2.54 -22.59
CA ILE A 478 -21.34 -1.98 -21.23
C ILE A 478 -22.14 -0.69 -21.06
N LYS A 479 -22.23 0.13 -22.12
CA LYS A 479 -23.04 1.35 -22.09
C LYS A 479 -24.51 1.02 -21.85
N GLU A 480 -25.06 0.08 -22.63
CA GLU A 480 -26.45 -0.34 -22.48
C GLU A 480 -26.71 -1.02 -21.13
N GLN A 481 -25.77 -1.86 -20.66
CA GLN A 481 -25.83 -2.44 -19.32
C GLN A 481 -25.97 -1.36 -18.22
N VAL A 482 -25.16 -0.29 -18.29
CA VAL A 482 -25.23 0.84 -17.35
C VAL A 482 -26.57 1.57 -17.45
N GLU A 483 -27.07 1.83 -18.66
CA GLU A 483 -28.34 2.52 -18.89
C GLU A 483 -29.54 1.72 -18.32
N VAL A 484 -29.56 0.40 -18.57
CA VAL A 484 -30.62 -0.50 -18.07
C VAL A 484 -30.53 -0.65 -16.55
N LEU A 485 -29.31 -0.80 -16.00
CA LEU A 485 -29.12 -0.91 -14.55
C LEU A 485 -29.57 0.37 -13.82
N ALA A 486 -29.28 1.53 -14.38
CA ALA A 486 -29.68 2.82 -13.81
C ALA A 486 -31.21 2.97 -13.76
N LYS A 487 -31.91 2.55 -14.82
CA LYS A 487 -33.39 2.53 -14.85
C LYS A 487 -33.94 1.56 -13.80
N TYR A 488 -33.39 0.36 -13.73
CA TYR A 488 -33.77 -0.65 -12.75
C TYR A 488 -33.63 -0.15 -11.30
N VAL A 489 -32.49 0.46 -10.96
CA VAL A 489 -32.24 1.05 -9.63
C VAL A 489 -33.24 2.16 -9.31
N ALA A 490 -33.51 3.03 -10.28
CA ALA A 490 -34.48 4.10 -10.10
C ALA A 490 -35.89 3.54 -9.85
N GLU A 491 -36.33 2.53 -10.61
CA GLU A 491 -37.62 1.86 -10.44
C GLU A 491 -37.79 1.24 -9.06
N LYS A 492 -36.77 0.53 -8.55
CA LYS A 492 -36.81 -0.07 -7.19
C LYS A 492 -36.84 0.96 -6.05
N MET A 493 -36.42 2.21 -6.31
CA MET A 493 -36.31 3.27 -5.32
C MET A 493 -37.23 4.48 -5.57
N GLY A 494 -38.39 4.26 -6.20
CA GLY A 494 -39.46 5.26 -6.33
C GLY A 494 -39.54 5.95 -7.70
N GLY A 495 -38.89 5.39 -8.72
CA GLY A 495 -38.94 5.83 -10.11
C GLY A 495 -38.19 7.13 -10.40
N LYS A 496 -38.45 7.71 -11.57
CA LYS A 496 -37.92 9.01 -11.99
C LYS A 496 -38.46 10.14 -11.10
N ILE A 497 -37.58 11.00 -10.61
CA ILE A 497 -37.94 12.15 -9.77
C ILE A 497 -37.67 13.43 -10.57
N PRO A 498 -38.69 14.23 -10.91
CA PRO A 498 -38.49 15.54 -11.53
C PRO A 498 -37.72 16.49 -10.60
N LYS A 499 -36.85 17.35 -11.16
CA LYS A 499 -36.06 18.34 -10.40
C LYS A 499 -36.92 19.18 -9.45
N GLU A 500 -38.05 19.65 -9.95
CA GLU A 500 -39.02 20.49 -9.23
C GLU A 500 -39.60 19.77 -8.00
N LYS A 501 -39.77 18.45 -8.04
CA LYS A 501 -40.50 17.67 -7.03
C LYS A 501 -39.60 16.98 -6.00
N LEU A 502 -38.31 17.33 -5.98
CA LEU A 502 -37.36 16.69 -5.08
C LEU A 502 -37.71 16.95 -3.60
N HIS A 503 -38.22 18.13 -3.29
CA HIS A 503 -38.62 18.51 -1.93
C HIS A 503 -39.91 17.81 -1.47
N ASP A 504 -40.81 17.45 -2.40
CA ASP A 504 -42.04 16.71 -2.10
C ASP A 504 -41.80 15.21 -1.89
N PHE A 505 -40.61 14.71 -2.22
CA PHE A 505 -40.31 13.29 -2.15
C PHE A 505 -40.04 12.85 -0.71
N SER A 506 -41.06 12.31 -0.03
CA SER A 506 -41.02 11.90 1.39
C SER A 506 -40.16 10.65 1.66
N TRP A 507 -38.86 10.72 1.40
CA TRP A 507 -37.92 9.64 1.67
C TRP A 507 -37.58 9.52 3.17
N GLU A 508 -37.52 10.63 3.91
CA GLU A 508 -37.16 10.65 5.33
C GLU A 508 -38.15 9.87 6.20
N LEU A 509 -39.45 10.04 5.92
CA LEU A 509 -40.51 9.28 6.59
C LEU A 509 -40.37 7.77 6.31
N HIS A 510 -40.08 7.40 5.05
CA HIS A 510 -39.86 6.00 4.67
C HIS A 510 -38.67 5.39 5.42
N ILE A 511 -37.55 6.10 5.53
CA ILE A 511 -36.37 5.63 6.27
C ILE A 511 -36.65 5.55 7.77
N SER A 512 -37.39 6.51 8.34
CA SER A 512 -37.75 6.52 9.76
C SER A 512 -38.64 5.35 10.13
N GLU A 513 -39.64 5.05 9.28
CA GLU A 513 -40.50 3.87 9.43
C GLU A 513 -39.69 2.57 9.40
N LEU A 514 -38.74 2.43 8.46
CA LEU A 514 -37.86 1.25 8.41
C LEU A 514 -37.01 1.11 9.68
N LYS A 515 -36.43 2.19 10.18
CA LYS A 515 -35.63 2.16 11.42
C LYS A 515 -36.47 1.76 12.64
N PHE A 516 -37.71 2.23 12.71
CA PHE A 516 -38.66 1.85 13.74
C PHE A 516 -39.02 0.36 13.66
N GLN A 517 -39.36 -0.13 12.47
CA GLN A 517 -39.70 -1.55 12.24
C GLN A 517 -38.53 -2.48 12.55
N LEU A 518 -37.33 -2.13 12.13
CA LEU A 518 -36.11 -2.91 12.35
C LEU A 518 -35.56 -2.77 13.78
N LYS A 519 -36.05 -1.79 14.55
CA LYS A 519 -35.49 -1.39 15.85
C LYS A 519 -33.97 -1.15 15.80
N SER A 520 -33.49 -0.60 14.68
CA SER A 520 -32.07 -0.36 14.45
C SER A 520 -31.85 0.85 13.54
N ASN A 521 -30.69 1.51 13.68
CA ASN A 521 -30.24 2.53 12.72
C ASN A 521 -29.63 1.93 11.45
N VAL A 522 -29.35 0.62 11.44
CA VAL A 522 -28.82 -0.11 10.28
C VAL A 522 -29.98 -0.57 9.41
N VAL A 523 -30.00 -0.09 8.16
CA VAL A 523 -31.07 -0.36 7.19
C VAL A 523 -30.48 -1.11 5.99
N PRO A 524 -30.90 -2.36 5.74
CA PRO A 524 -30.57 -3.09 4.52
C PRO A 524 -31.03 -2.34 3.27
N ILE A 525 -30.15 -2.25 2.26
CA ILE A 525 -30.34 -1.42 1.07
C ILE A 525 -31.57 -1.84 0.23
N GLY A 526 -31.92 -3.12 0.22
CA GLY A 526 -33.02 -3.70 -0.54
C GLY A 526 -34.40 -3.27 -0.04
N LEU A 527 -34.52 -2.95 1.25
CA LEU A 527 -35.76 -2.50 1.89
C LEU A 527 -36.13 -1.05 1.53
N ILE A 528 -35.18 -0.26 1.02
CA ILE A 528 -35.41 1.15 0.70
C ILE A 528 -36.15 1.25 -0.64
N LYS A 529 -37.46 1.53 -0.59
CA LYS A 529 -38.33 1.71 -1.76
C LYS A 529 -38.47 3.17 -2.22
N LYS A 530 -38.08 4.13 -1.38
CA LYS A 530 -38.04 5.56 -1.71
C LYS A 530 -36.65 6.10 -1.38
N GLY A 531 -35.80 6.26 -2.39
CA GLY A 531 -34.40 6.66 -2.23
C GLY A 531 -34.03 7.91 -3.01
N ILE A 532 -33.25 8.78 -2.39
CA ILE A 532 -32.53 9.89 -3.05
C ILE A 532 -31.14 9.47 -3.55
N PHE A 533 -30.36 10.43 -4.05
CA PHE A 533 -29.04 10.28 -4.66
C PHE A 533 -28.13 9.23 -3.99
N TYR A 534 -27.80 9.36 -2.71
CA TYR A 534 -26.86 8.43 -2.08
C TYR A 534 -27.39 7.00 -1.89
N HIS A 535 -28.69 6.82 -1.68
CA HIS A 535 -29.29 5.48 -1.62
C HIS A 535 -29.17 4.79 -2.98
N ARG A 536 -29.56 5.51 -4.04
CA ARG A 536 -29.54 4.99 -5.42
C ARG A 536 -28.11 4.73 -5.88
N ALA A 537 -27.18 5.62 -5.59
CA ALA A 537 -25.78 5.47 -6.02
C ALA A 537 -25.09 4.27 -5.33
N LEU A 538 -25.39 4.04 -4.05
CA LEU A 538 -24.90 2.87 -3.32
C LEU A 538 -25.49 1.58 -3.88
N LEU A 539 -26.81 1.52 -4.11
CA LEU A 539 -27.46 0.34 -4.70
C LEU A 539 -26.93 0.06 -6.12
N PHE A 540 -26.77 1.10 -6.94
CA PHE A 540 -26.20 0.98 -8.28
C PHE A 540 -24.78 0.39 -8.22
N LYS A 541 -23.91 0.93 -7.36
CA LYS A 541 -22.54 0.42 -7.18
C LYS A 541 -22.56 -1.05 -6.74
N ALA A 542 -23.36 -1.39 -5.73
CA ALA A 542 -23.44 -2.75 -5.21
C ALA A 542 -23.92 -3.76 -6.27
N LEU A 543 -24.93 -3.42 -7.07
CA LEU A 543 -25.42 -4.29 -8.15
C LEU A 543 -24.42 -4.35 -9.32
N ALA A 544 -23.84 -3.21 -9.71
CA ALA A 544 -22.82 -3.13 -10.77
C ALA A 544 -21.64 -4.05 -10.46
N ASP A 545 -21.18 -4.08 -9.21
CA ASP A 545 -20.11 -4.95 -8.74
C ASP A 545 -20.46 -6.44 -8.84
N ARG A 546 -21.73 -6.84 -8.67
CA ARG A 546 -22.18 -8.23 -8.84
C ARG A 546 -22.18 -8.71 -10.29
N ILE A 547 -22.38 -7.80 -11.24
CA ILE A 547 -22.40 -8.13 -12.68
C ILE A 547 -21.14 -7.66 -13.43
N GLY A 548 -20.10 -7.20 -12.71
CA GLY A 548 -18.81 -6.85 -13.28
C GLY A 548 -18.76 -5.51 -14.03
N ILE A 549 -19.70 -4.60 -13.78
CA ILE A 549 -19.67 -3.24 -14.35
C ILE A 549 -18.76 -2.35 -13.48
N GLY A 550 -17.61 -1.96 -14.05
CA GLY A 550 -16.67 -1.06 -13.39
C GLY A 550 -17.20 0.36 -13.24
N CYS A 551 -17.64 0.73 -12.04
CA CYS A 551 -18.07 2.09 -11.70
C CYS A 551 -17.46 2.57 -10.37
N SER A 552 -17.22 3.87 -10.26
CA SER A 552 -16.84 4.51 -8.98
C SER A 552 -18.10 4.95 -8.24
N LEU A 553 -18.01 5.10 -6.93
CA LEU A 553 -19.04 5.69 -6.07
C LEU A 553 -18.45 6.94 -5.40
N VAL A 554 -19.07 8.10 -5.65
CA VAL A 554 -18.57 9.40 -5.19
C VAL A 554 -19.61 10.06 -4.32
N ARG A 555 -19.21 10.50 -3.13
CA ARG A 555 -20.06 11.24 -2.19
C ARG A 555 -19.91 12.74 -2.41
N GLY A 556 -21.03 13.41 -2.61
CA GLY A 556 -21.13 14.86 -2.62
C GLY A 556 -21.48 15.43 -1.25
N GLU A 557 -22.10 16.61 -1.26
CA GLU A 557 -22.60 17.29 -0.07
C GLU A 557 -24.14 17.16 0.02
N TYR A 558 -24.72 17.49 1.17
CA TYR A 558 -26.18 17.58 1.37
C TYR A 558 -26.97 16.34 0.87
N GLY A 559 -26.48 15.14 1.14
CA GLY A 559 -27.13 13.90 0.72
C GLY A 559 -26.99 13.60 -0.79
N ARG A 560 -26.03 14.20 -1.48
CA ARG A 560 -25.67 13.83 -2.86
C ARG A 560 -24.64 12.70 -2.88
N ALA A 561 -24.80 11.78 -3.82
CA ALA A 561 -23.76 10.87 -4.27
C ALA A 561 -24.10 10.42 -5.70
N TRP A 562 -23.10 9.97 -6.45
CA TRP A 562 -23.28 9.53 -7.83
C TRP A 562 -22.27 8.45 -8.21
N ASN A 563 -22.53 7.81 -9.35
CA ASN A 563 -21.61 6.83 -9.92
C ASN A 563 -20.93 7.38 -11.16
N GLU A 564 -19.64 7.07 -11.29
CA GLU A 564 -18.83 7.45 -12.45
C GLU A 564 -18.41 6.20 -13.21
N VAL A 565 -18.69 6.15 -14.51
CA VAL A 565 -18.33 5.06 -15.41
C VAL A 565 -17.36 5.54 -16.48
N LYS A 566 -16.39 4.70 -16.83
CA LYS A 566 -15.45 4.97 -17.93
C LYS A 566 -15.88 4.17 -19.16
N LEU A 567 -16.21 4.86 -20.24
CA LEU A 567 -16.70 4.24 -21.48
C LEU A 567 -15.81 4.66 -22.65
N MET A 568 -15.62 3.74 -23.60
CA MET A 568 -14.94 4.06 -24.86
C MET A 568 -15.88 4.84 -25.76
N ASN A 569 -15.35 5.86 -26.44
CA ASN A 569 -16.13 6.64 -27.39
C ASN A 569 -16.36 5.82 -28.67
N GLU A 570 -17.60 5.40 -28.92
CA GLU A 570 -17.96 4.60 -30.10
C GLU A 570 -17.92 5.39 -31.42
N SER A 571 -17.89 6.73 -31.36
CA SER A 571 -17.96 7.62 -32.54
C SER A 571 -16.70 7.63 -33.43
N ARG A 572 -15.69 6.79 -33.16
CA ARG A 572 -14.45 6.69 -33.97
C ARG A 572 -14.00 5.25 -34.24
N LYS A 573 -14.92 4.28 -34.26
CA LYS A 573 -14.64 2.92 -34.79
C LYS A 573 -14.24 3.06 -36.27
N GLY A 574 -12.95 2.89 -36.59
CA GLY A 574 -12.43 2.89 -37.98
C GLY A 574 -11.27 3.84 -38.29
N VAL A 575 -10.81 4.67 -37.34
CA VAL A 575 -9.60 5.50 -37.57
C VAL A 575 -8.35 4.69 -37.22
N ILE A 576 -7.47 4.46 -38.19
CA ILE A 576 -6.18 3.82 -37.99
C ILE A 576 -5.28 4.80 -37.23
N GLY A 577 -5.12 4.58 -35.92
CA GLY A 577 -4.36 5.42 -34.99
C GLY A 577 -4.55 4.97 -33.54
N ALA A 578 -3.84 5.61 -32.60
CA ALA A 578 -3.99 5.33 -31.17
C ALA A 578 -5.46 5.51 -30.73
N LEU A 579 -6.03 4.48 -30.09
CA LEU A 579 -7.38 4.54 -29.52
C LEU A 579 -7.48 5.73 -28.56
N PRO A 580 -8.50 6.59 -28.68
CA PRO A 580 -8.68 7.70 -27.76
C PRO A 580 -8.89 7.18 -26.33
N PRO A 581 -8.44 7.94 -25.30
CA PRO A 581 -8.63 7.52 -23.92
C PRO A 581 -10.12 7.43 -23.58
N PRO A 582 -10.53 6.48 -22.71
CA PRO A 582 -11.91 6.36 -22.28
C PRO A 582 -12.39 7.64 -21.58
N GLU A 583 -13.62 8.05 -21.87
CA GLU A 583 -14.26 9.21 -21.25
C GLU A 583 -15.02 8.81 -19.99
N THR A 584 -15.09 9.71 -19.01
CA THR A 584 -15.80 9.48 -17.74
C THR A 584 -17.16 10.17 -17.76
N TYR A 585 -18.20 9.43 -17.39
CA TYR A 585 -19.59 9.88 -17.34
C TYR A 585 -20.17 9.66 -15.95
N ILE A 586 -20.98 10.61 -15.49
CA ILE A 586 -21.88 10.44 -14.35
C ILE A 586 -23.13 9.70 -14.84
N VAL A 587 -23.54 8.68 -14.09
CA VAL A 587 -24.81 7.98 -14.32
C VAL A 587 -25.93 8.74 -13.61
N ASP A 588 -26.87 9.31 -14.37
CA ASP A 588 -28.06 9.93 -13.77
C ASP A 588 -29.00 8.84 -13.25
N LEU A 589 -29.21 8.83 -11.93
CA LEU A 589 -30.14 7.94 -11.23
C LEU A 589 -31.41 8.64 -10.74
N MET A 590 -31.57 9.95 -11.00
CA MET A 590 -32.60 10.79 -10.39
C MET A 590 -33.57 11.36 -11.44
N PHE A 591 -33.06 12.20 -12.35
CA PHE A 591 -33.89 13.03 -13.24
C PHE A 591 -34.16 12.35 -14.57
N HIS A 592 -33.14 11.72 -15.15
CA HIS A 592 -33.23 10.92 -16.35
C HIS A 592 -32.49 9.59 -16.13
N PRO A 593 -33.09 8.63 -15.39
CA PRO A 593 -32.46 7.35 -15.10
C PRO A 593 -31.85 6.69 -16.35
N GLY A 594 -30.53 6.48 -16.31
CA GLY A 594 -29.74 5.91 -17.41
C GLY A 594 -29.10 6.93 -18.34
N ALA A 595 -29.40 8.23 -18.23
CA ALA A 595 -28.65 9.23 -18.98
C ALA A 595 -27.19 9.29 -18.50
N LEU A 596 -26.26 9.39 -19.46
CA LEU A 596 -24.83 9.46 -19.21
C LEU A 596 -24.34 10.90 -19.40
N ILE A 597 -24.03 11.57 -18.28
CA ILE A 597 -23.65 12.97 -18.26
C ILE A 597 -22.13 13.07 -18.28
N LYS A 598 -21.54 13.68 -19.31
CA LYS A 598 -20.08 13.85 -19.40
C LYS A 598 -19.55 14.64 -18.20
N LEU A 599 -18.57 14.10 -17.46
CA LEU A 599 -18.13 14.63 -16.15
C LEU A 599 -17.71 16.12 -16.17
N ARG A 600 -17.16 16.60 -17.28
CA ARG A 600 -16.70 18.00 -17.46
C ARG A 600 -17.74 18.90 -18.14
N SER A 601 -19.02 18.55 -18.08
CA SER A 601 -20.10 19.37 -18.65
C SER A 601 -20.77 20.23 -17.58
N ARG A 602 -21.40 21.33 -18.02
CA ARG A 602 -22.27 22.16 -17.16
C ARG A 602 -23.39 21.34 -16.50
N GLU A 603 -23.88 20.32 -17.19
CA GLU A 603 -24.91 19.43 -16.67
C GLU A 603 -24.39 18.57 -15.52
N ALA A 604 -23.13 18.12 -15.58
CA ALA A 604 -22.49 17.39 -14.48
C ALA A 604 -22.27 18.28 -13.25
N ASP A 605 -21.93 19.56 -13.42
CA ASP A 605 -21.85 20.50 -12.30
C ASP A 605 -23.22 20.69 -11.63
N LEU A 606 -24.27 20.89 -12.44
CA LEU A 606 -25.63 20.96 -11.92
C LEU A 606 -25.99 19.67 -11.17
N TYR A 607 -25.72 18.49 -11.73
CA TYR A 607 -26.02 17.23 -11.05
C TYR A 607 -25.33 17.11 -9.67
N ARG A 608 -24.10 17.61 -9.55
CA ARG A 608 -23.28 17.54 -8.33
C ARG A 608 -23.66 18.56 -7.26
N PHE A 609 -24.09 19.76 -7.67
CA PHE A 609 -24.26 20.91 -6.78
C PHE A 609 -25.69 21.48 -6.73
N LEU A 610 -26.66 20.84 -7.39
CA LEU A 610 -28.07 21.25 -7.47
C LEU A 610 -28.69 21.61 -6.14
#